data_AF-A0A3A8FKX4-F1
#
_entry.id   AF-A0A3A8FKX4-F1
#
_cell.length_a   1.000
_cell.length_b   1.000
_cell.length_c   1.000
_cell.angle_alpha   90.00
_cell.angle_beta   90.00
_cell.angle_gamma   90.00
#
_symmetry.space_group_name_H-M   'P 1'
#
loop_
_entity.id
_entity.type
_entity.pdbx_description
1 polymer ?
#
loop_
_entity_poly.entity_id
_entity_poly.type
_entity_poly.pdbx_seq_one_letter_code
_entity_poly.pdbx_strand_id
1 'polypeptide(L)'
;MSFNLFGQAITDQGGLLKNTLGTQVGTIDYQRGLIQWTSAAGAGTANLVITFKPATAPHQYYQSYAIPVTQNSQSLNWTGVLVPIPAPGSLSISFMVQGKFYELKDDGSGQLKGSSSSFGSGRINYETGSWSLTAGALPDVGSPILLLWGTPIATFARADLPVEKACFDFQLENVGIVPNVTVTWQLNGTTKTAVSNSQGKFTGDASGTVNYATGKIKLYPTKLPHKNTQFVFEYNYGTALEQTTVAILPDAQQKLSFSIGTGIAIQPNSVELSIPVSDMLNEYTGSVLLHDVPLNAETGSLVDSAGNIQGTITYATGACQVTPSAVKRVFKQIYTPMTIYSAA
;
A
#
# COMPACT_ATOMS: atom_id res chain seq x y z
N MET A 1 -14.45 25.45 6.59
CA MET A 1 -13.78 26.01 7.79
C MET A 1 -14.82 26.78 8.60
N SER A 2 -14.84 26.63 9.93
CA SER A 2 -15.66 27.48 10.81
C SER A 2 -14.89 27.80 12.10
N PHE A 3 -15.07 29.03 12.60
CA PHE A 3 -14.40 29.52 13.81
C PHE A 3 -15.21 30.68 14.40
N ASN A 4 -14.90 31.07 15.62
CA ASN A 4 -15.52 32.23 16.26
C ASN A 4 -14.65 33.47 16.13
N LEU A 5 -15.24 34.59 15.73
CA LEU A 5 -14.62 35.91 15.66
C LEU A 5 -15.50 36.90 16.43
N PHE A 6 -14.96 37.50 17.50
CA PHE A 6 -15.69 38.43 18.38
C PHE A 6 -17.09 37.91 18.82
N GLY A 7 -17.18 36.62 19.15
CA GLY A 7 -18.43 35.99 19.59
C GLY A 7 -19.42 35.64 18.46
N GLN A 8 -19.08 35.89 17.20
CA GLN A 8 -19.86 35.45 16.04
C GLN A 8 -19.26 34.20 15.42
N ALA A 9 -20.11 33.21 15.11
CA ALA A 9 -19.70 32.06 14.31
C ALA A 9 -19.52 32.48 12.86
N ILE A 10 -18.31 32.29 12.35
CA ILE A 10 -17.94 32.57 10.96
C ILE A 10 -17.82 31.24 10.22
N THR A 11 -18.50 31.16 9.09
CA THR A 11 -18.44 30.00 8.19
C THR A 11 -17.85 30.42 6.86
N ASP A 12 -16.93 29.61 6.36
CA ASP A 12 -16.36 29.74 5.04
C ASP A 12 -17.30 29.17 3.96
N GLN A 13 -17.63 29.99 2.96
CA GLN A 13 -18.43 29.65 1.80
C GLN A 13 -17.66 29.94 0.51
N GLY A 14 -16.72 29.07 0.16
CA GLY A 14 -16.00 29.14 -1.12
C GLY A 14 -15.15 30.41 -1.26
N GLY A 15 -14.36 30.72 -0.24
CA GLY A 15 -13.50 31.90 -0.22
C GLY A 15 -14.12 33.12 0.47
N LEU A 16 -15.40 33.07 0.83
CA LEU A 16 -16.12 34.14 1.52
C LEU A 16 -16.37 33.75 2.97
N LEU A 17 -15.84 34.53 3.90
CA LEU A 17 -16.09 34.36 5.33
C LEU A 17 -17.36 35.12 5.70
N LYS A 18 -18.39 34.41 6.15
CA LYS A 18 -19.68 35.00 6.50
C LYS A 18 -20.09 34.69 7.94
N ASN A 19 -20.73 35.65 8.58
CA ASN A 19 -21.37 35.42 9.88
C ASN A 19 -22.72 34.69 9.72
N THR A 20 -23.36 34.37 10.84
CA THR A 20 -24.66 33.69 10.89
C THR A 20 -25.81 34.47 10.24
N LEU A 21 -25.64 35.79 10.05
CA LEU A 21 -26.60 36.66 9.35
C LEU A 21 -26.34 36.72 7.83
N GLY A 22 -25.31 36.04 7.33
CA GLY A 22 -24.93 36.03 5.92
C GLY A 22 -24.06 37.21 5.48
N THR A 23 -23.71 38.12 6.39
CA THR A 23 -22.83 39.26 6.11
C THR A 23 -21.40 38.79 5.90
N GLN A 24 -20.77 39.23 4.81
CA GLN A 24 -19.37 38.96 4.53
C GLN A 24 -18.45 39.76 5.46
N VAL A 25 -17.71 39.06 6.29
CA VAL A 25 -16.73 39.62 7.24
C VAL A 25 -15.30 39.52 6.73
N GLY A 26 -15.06 38.75 5.68
CA GLY A 26 -13.73 38.60 5.09
C GLY A 26 -13.71 37.71 3.86
N THR A 27 -12.50 37.51 3.34
CA THR A 27 -12.21 36.55 2.27
C THR A 27 -11.01 35.70 2.65
N ILE A 28 -10.92 34.50 2.07
CA ILE A 28 -9.78 33.60 2.19
C ILE A 28 -9.24 33.26 0.80
N ASP A 29 -7.94 33.46 0.63
CA ASP A 29 -7.16 32.92 -0.48
C ASP A 29 -6.50 31.63 0.01
N TYR A 30 -7.09 30.48 -0.35
CA TYR A 30 -6.60 29.17 0.04
C TYR A 30 -5.19 28.86 -0.48
N GLN A 31 -4.84 29.42 -1.64
CA GLN A 31 -3.57 29.12 -2.30
C GLN A 31 -2.42 29.86 -1.62
N ARG A 32 -2.67 31.08 -1.15
CA ARG A 32 -1.68 31.92 -0.46
C ARG A 32 -1.76 31.79 1.06
N GLY A 33 -2.78 31.12 1.59
CA GLY A 33 -3.05 31.07 3.04
C GLY A 33 -3.37 32.45 3.63
N LEU A 34 -3.94 33.35 2.83
CA LEU A 34 -4.18 34.74 3.21
C LEU A 34 -5.65 34.93 3.58
N ILE A 35 -5.91 35.51 4.76
CA ILE A 35 -7.24 35.99 5.16
C ILE A 35 -7.23 37.51 5.11
N GLN A 36 -8.21 38.08 4.42
CA GLN A 36 -8.42 39.53 4.36
C GLN A 36 -9.77 39.87 5.01
N TRP A 37 -9.72 40.67 6.07
CA TRP A 37 -10.90 41.11 6.80
C TRP A 37 -11.55 42.33 6.15
N THR A 38 -12.87 42.41 6.19
CA THR A 38 -13.61 43.63 5.88
C THR A 38 -13.85 44.42 7.17
N SER A 39 -14.33 45.66 7.04
CA SER A 39 -14.77 46.46 8.20
C SER A 39 -15.90 45.78 9.01
N ALA A 40 -16.65 44.87 8.39
CA ALA A 40 -17.71 44.11 9.05
C ALA A 40 -17.18 43.00 9.98
N ALA A 41 -15.87 42.72 9.98
CA ALA A 41 -15.25 41.78 10.91
C ALA A 41 -15.25 42.27 12.36
N GLY A 42 -15.46 43.57 12.61
CA GLY A 42 -15.28 44.20 13.91
C GLY A 42 -13.86 44.70 14.15
N ALA A 43 -13.64 45.40 15.26
CA ALA A 43 -12.36 45.99 15.63
C ALA A 43 -11.89 45.45 16.99
N GLY A 44 -10.59 45.16 17.11
CA GLY A 44 -9.97 44.71 18.34
C GLY A 44 -8.96 43.58 18.12
N THR A 45 -8.38 43.10 19.21
CA THR A 45 -7.46 41.94 19.20
C THR A 45 -8.23 40.67 19.53
N ALA A 46 -8.14 39.66 18.67
CA ALA A 46 -8.72 38.34 18.91
C ALA A 46 -7.69 37.26 18.57
N ASN A 47 -7.63 36.22 19.40
CA ASN A 47 -6.86 35.01 19.11
C ASN A 47 -7.76 34.04 18.34
N LEU A 48 -7.31 33.64 17.15
CA LEU A 48 -8.04 32.72 16.27
C LEU A 48 -7.28 31.40 16.19
N VAL A 49 -7.92 30.31 16.59
CA VAL A 49 -7.43 28.96 16.30
C VAL A 49 -8.11 28.50 15.02
N ILE A 50 -7.35 28.55 13.94
CA ILE A 50 -7.83 28.19 12.60
C ILE A 50 -7.18 26.87 12.20
N THR A 51 -8.00 25.85 12.04
CA THR A 51 -7.58 24.58 11.45
C THR A 51 -7.93 24.60 9.96
N PHE A 52 -6.91 24.49 9.12
CA PHE A 52 -7.07 24.27 7.69
C PHE A 52 -6.37 22.99 7.30
N LYS A 53 -6.91 22.29 6.30
CA LYS A 53 -6.22 21.18 5.66
C LYS A 53 -5.39 21.76 4.51
N PRO A 54 -4.05 21.82 4.60
CA PRO A 54 -3.25 22.17 3.43
C PRO A 54 -3.50 21.11 2.36
N ALA A 55 -4.20 21.49 1.31
CA ALA A 55 -4.41 20.68 0.13
C ALA A 55 -3.87 21.48 -1.05
N THR A 56 -2.67 21.14 -1.51
CA THR A 56 -2.38 21.38 -2.92
C THR A 56 -3.18 20.33 -3.67
N ALA A 57 -4.16 20.76 -4.47
CA ALA A 57 -4.77 19.86 -5.43
C ALA A 57 -3.69 19.54 -6.46
N PRO A 58 -3.28 18.26 -6.64
CA PRO A 58 -2.46 17.92 -7.78
C PRO A 58 -3.24 18.32 -9.03
N HIS A 59 -2.66 19.16 -9.90
CA HIS A 59 -3.26 19.50 -11.19
C HIS A 59 -3.29 18.23 -12.04
N GLN A 60 -4.45 17.58 -12.09
CA GLN A 60 -4.63 16.29 -12.71
C GLN A 60 -5.89 16.35 -13.58
N TYR A 61 -5.71 16.73 -14.85
CA TYR A 61 -6.73 16.64 -15.89
C TYR A 61 -6.65 15.24 -16.52
N TYR A 62 -7.25 14.24 -15.87
CA TYR A 62 -7.22 12.86 -16.38
C TYR A 62 -8.43 12.49 -17.22
N GLN A 63 -9.50 13.28 -17.14
CA GLN A 63 -10.72 13.05 -17.90
C GLN A 63 -11.03 14.30 -18.73
N SER A 64 -11.50 14.04 -19.95
CA SER A 64 -11.93 15.08 -20.88
C SER A 64 -13.23 14.66 -21.54
N TYR A 65 -14.15 15.59 -21.71
CA TYR A 65 -15.37 15.39 -22.46
C TYR A 65 -15.66 16.62 -23.31
N ALA A 66 -16.16 16.41 -24.52
CA ALA A 66 -16.46 17.48 -25.45
C ALA A 66 -17.91 17.36 -25.90
N ILE A 67 -18.65 18.47 -25.81
CA ILE A 67 -20.02 18.57 -26.30
C ILE A 67 -20.01 19.49 -27.51
N PRO A 68 -20.35 19.01 -28.71
CA PRO A 68 -20.40 19.86 -29.89
C PRO A 68 -21.56 20.85 -29.82
N VAL A 69 -21.27 22.12 -30.09
CA VAL A 69 -22.28 23.15 -30.30
C VAL A 69 -22.73 23.07 -31.76
N THR A 70 -23.98 22.67 -31.98
CA THR A 70 -24.60 22.62 -33.30
C THR A 70 -25.63 23.72 -33.44
N GLN A 71 -26.10 23.98 -34.66
CA GLN A 71 -27.15 24.99 -34.88
C GLN A 71 -28.44 24.67 -34.11
N ASN A 72 -28.73 23.38 -33.89
CA ASN A 72 -29.92 22.93 -33.15
C ASN A 72 -29.70 22.90 -31.63
N SER A 73 -28.45 22.82 -31.16
CA SER A 73 -28.11 22.71 -29.74
C SER A 73 -27.51 23.98 -29.14
N GLN A 74 -27.35 25.04 -29.93
CA GLN A 74 -26.81 26.32 -29.47
C GLN A 74 -27.69 26.90 -28.36
N SER A 75 -27.11 27.05 -27.17
CA SER A 75 -27.80 27.51 -25.98
C SER A 75 -26.83 28.25 -25.06
N LEU A 76 -27.37 29.16 -24.23
CA LEU A 76 -26.61 29.74 -23.12
C LEU A 76 -26.42 28.75 -21.98
N ASN A 77 -27.38 27.84 -21.79
CA ASN A 77 -27.40 26.88 -20.69
C ASN A 77 -27.03 25.49 -21.18
N TRP A 78 -26.05 24.89 -20.52
CA TRP A 78 -25.57 23.53 -20.74
C TRP A 78 -25.56 22.79 -19.43
N THR A 79 -25.95 21.52 -19.44
CA THR A 79 -25.95 20.67 -18.24
C THR A 79 -25.54 19.26 -18.61
N GLY A 80 -25.13 18.50 -17.61
CA GLY A 80 -24.82 17.08 -17.79
C GLY A 80 -24.42 16.44 -16.47
N VAL A 81 -23.92 15.21 -16.58
CA VAL A 81 -23.38 14.45 -15.46
C VAL A 81 -22.01 13.94 -15.83
N LEU A 82 -21.03 14.13 -14.94
CA LEU A 82 -19.68 13.63 -15.10
C LEU A 82 -19.51 12.32 -14.35
N VAL A 83 -19.14 11.28 -15.09
CA VAL A 83 -18.81 9.96 -14.56
C VAL A 83 -17.44 9.58 -15.12
N PRO A 84 -16.45 9.28 -14.26
CA PRO A 84 -16.46 9.35 -12.79
C PRO A 84 -16.65 10.76 -12.21
N ILE A 85 -17.20 10.86 -11.00
CA ILE A 85 -17.52 12.13 -10.32
C ILE A 85 -16.24 12.96 -10.08
N PRO A 86 -16.23 14.27 -10.39
CA PRO A 86 -15.07 15.13 -10.18
C PRO A 86 -14.65 15.26 -8.72
N ALA A 87 -13.34 15.36 -8.48
CA ALA A 87 -12.83 15.83 -7.20
C ALA A 87 -13.13 17.34 -7.04
N PRO A 88 -13.41 17.83 -5.82
CA PRO A 88 -13.62 19.24 -5.57
C PRO A 88 -12.47 20.13 -6.09
N GLY A 89 -12.80 21.17 -6.84
CA GLY A 89 -11.85 22.14 -7.42
C GLY A 89 -11.12 21.64 -8.67
N SER A 90 -11.50 20.48 -9.22
CA SER A 90 -10.80 19.89 -10.38
C SER A 90 -11.46 20.17 -11.72
N LEU A 91 -12.75 20.54 -11.74
CA LEU A 91 -13.49 20.76 -12.97
C LEU A 91 -13.13 22.10 -13.62
N SER A 92 -12.80 22.06 -14.90
CA SER A 92 -12.73 23.23 -15.78
C SER A 92 -13.64 23.03 -16.99
N ILE A 93 -14.39 24.06 -17.35
CA ILE A 93 -15.22 24.10 -18.56
C ILE A 93 -14.75 25.23 -19.46
N SER A 94 -14.34 24.90 -20.69
CA SER A 94 -13.93 25.85 -21.71
C SER A 94 -14.91 25.87 -22.88
N PHE A 95 -15.22 27.04 -23.40
CA PHE A 95 -16.12 27.21 -24.56
C PHE A 95 -15.72 28.42 -25.39
N MET A 96 -16.12 28.43 -26.67
CA MET A 96 -15.79 29.51 -27.60
C MET A 96 -16.98 30.43 -27.80
N VAL A 97 -16.75 31.74 -27.75
CA VAL A 97 -17.70 32.78 -28.15
C VAL A 97 -16.97 33.78 -29.04
N GLN A 98 -17.52 34.05 -30.23
CA GLN A 98 -16.97 34.98 -31.22
C GLN A 98 -15.47 34.74 -31.50
N GLY A 99 -15.08 33.47 -31.63
CA GLY A 99 -13.70 33.06 -31.92
C GLY A 99 -12.74 33.10 -30.73
N LYS A 100 -13.20 33.41 -29.51
CA LYS A 100 -12.37 33.45 -28.29
C LYS A 100 -12.80 32.38 -27.31
N PHE A 101 -11.82 31.67 -26.74
CA PHE A 101 -12.07 30.71 -25.66
C PHE A 101 -12.19 31.41 -24.30
N TYR A 102 -13.18 30.98 -23.55
CA TYR A 102 -13.43 31.36 -22.16
C TYR A 102 -13.42 30.10 -21.31
N GLU A 103 -12.90 30.22 -20.09
CA GLU A 103 -12.77 29.11 -19.14
C GLU A 103 -13.45 29.47 -17.82
N LEU A 104 -14.29 28.57 -17.30
CA LEU A 104 -14.80 28.61 -15.94
C LEU A 104 -14.18 27.46 -15.15
N LYS A 105 -13.58 27.76 -13.99
CA LYS A 105 -12.98 26.77 -13.09
C LYS A 105 -13.81 26.63 -11.82
N ASP A 106 -13.87 25.39 -11.34
CA ASP A 106 -14.42 25.06 -10.04
C ASP A 106 -13.53 25.65 -8.93
N ASP A 107 -14.13 26.44 -8.05
CA ASP A 107 -13.46 27.05 -6.91
C ASP A 107 -13.35 26.13 -5.68
N GLY A 108 -13.79 24.87 -5.81
CA GLY A 108 -13.79 23.89 -4.73
C GLY A 108 -15.07 23.91 -3.89
N SER A 109 -15.89 24.95 -3.98
CA SER A 109 -17.22 25.00 -3.36
C SER A 109 -18.34 24.48 -4.26
N GLY A 110 -18.00 24.03 -5.47
CA GLY A 110 -18.95 23.62 -6.50
C GLY A 110 -19.49 24.80 -7.32
N GLN A 111 -18.87 25.98 -7.25
CA GLN A 111 -19.12 27.08 -8.17
C GLN A 111 -18.07 27.10 -9.29
N LEU A 112 -18.53 27.23 -10.52
CA LEU A 112 -17.68 27.47 -11.67
C LEU A 112 -17.58 28.98 -11.94
N LYS A 113 -16.36 29.51 -11.92
CA LYS A 113 -16.08 30.94 -12.11
C LYS A 113 -14.98 31.16 -13.14
N GLY A 114 -15.19 32.14 -14.00
CA GLY A 114 -14.17 32.64 -14.91
C GLY A 114 -13.38 33.78 -14.29
N SER A 115 -12.36 34.27 -15.00
CA SER A 115 -11.60 35.46 -14.57
C SER A 115 -12.43 36.75 -14.61
N SER A 116 -13.59 36.73 -15.27
CA SER A 116 -14.61 37.78 -15.23
C SER A 116 -15.99 37.15 -15.09
N SER A 117 -16.88 37.78 -14.31
CA SER A 117 -18.28 37.37 -14.19
C SER A 117 -19.03 37.45 -15.53
N SER A 118 -18.55 38.25 -16.47
CA SER A 118 -19.12 38.37 -17.83
C SER A 118 -18.93 37.11 -18.68
N PHE A 119 -18.02 36.21 -18.30
CA PHE A 119 -17.74 35.01 -19.10
C PHE A 119 -18.83 33.97 -18.92
N GLY A 120 -19.45 33.93 -17.74
CA GLY A 120 -20.49 32.98 -17.40
C GLY A 120 -20.39 32.54 -15.95
N SER A 121 -21.30 31.67 -15.56
CA SER A 121 -21.30 31.03 -14.25
C SER A 121 -21.74 29.57 -14.38
N GLY A 122 -21.49 28.77 -13.37
CA GLY A 122 -21.92 27.38 -13.38
C GLY A 122 -21.81 26.73 -12.01
N ARG A 123 -22.25 25.49 -11.91
CA ARG A 123 -22.13 24.69 -10.69
C ARG A 123 -21.76 23.24 -11.00
N ILE A 124 -21.15 22.58 -10.01
CA ILE A 124 -20.95 21.13 -9.96
C ILE A 124 -21.43 20.60 -8.62
N ASN A 125 -22.19 19.52 -8.63
CA ASN A 125 -22.56 18.76 -7.44
C ASN A 125 -21.60 17.55 -7.30
N TYR A 126 -20.83 17.51 -6.21
CA TYR A 126 -19.87 16.44 -5.96
C TYR A 126 -20.49 15.14 -5.44
N GLU A 127 -21.76 15.13 -5.09
CA GLU A 127 -22.48 13.90 -4.70
C GLU A 127 -22.99 13.17 -5.95
N THR A 128 -23.45 13.92 -6.95
CA THR A 128 -24.10 13.35 -8.15
C THR A 128 -23.27 13.44 -9.42
N GLY A 129 -22.22 14.27 -9.44
CA GLY A 129 -21.48 14.62 -10.66
C GLY A 129 -22.24 15.54 -11.62
N SER A 130 -23.42 16.04 -11.23
CA SER A 130 -24.24 16.91 -12.07
C SER A 130 -23.63 18.30 -12.17
N TRP A 131 -23.47 18.79 -13.40
CA TRP A 131 -22.92 20.13 -13.66
C TRP A 131 -23.87 20.99 -14.50
N SER A 132 -23.72 22.30 -14.35
CA SER A 132 -24.38 23.30 -15.18
C SER A 132 -23.43 24.42 -15.55
N LEU A 133 -23.62 24.95 -16.75
CA LEU A 133 -22.97 26.14 -17.30
C LEU A 133 -24.05 27.08 -17.81
N THR A 134 -23.97 28.34 -17.44
CA THR A 134 -24.64 29.47 -18.09
C THR A 134 -23.55 30.35 -18.68
N ALA A 135 -23.34 30.24 -19.99
CA ALA A 135 -22.38 31.06 -20.71
C ALA A 135 -22.83 32.54 -20.71
N GLY A 136 -21.87 33.47 -20.68
CA GLY A 136 -22.16 34.90 -20.73
C GLY A 136 -22.69 35.38 -22.09
N ALA A 137 -22.48 34.58 -23.13
CA ALA A 137 -22.97 34.79 -24.49
C ALA A 137 -23.07 33.44 -25.22
N LEU A 138 -23.76 33.41 -26.36
CA LEU A 138 -24.02 32.17 -27.11
C LEU A 138 -22.69 31.57 -27.60
N PRO A 139 -22.39 30.30 -27.25
CA PRO A 139 -21.24 29.59 -27.80
C PRO A 139 -21.32 29.45 -29.32
N ASP A 140 -20.19 29.46 -30.00
CA ASP A 140 -20.12 29.44 -31.45
C ASP A 140 -20.54 28.07 -32.02
N VAL A 141 -21.43 28.06 -33.02
CA VAL A 141 -21.79 26.84 -33.75
C VAL A 141 -20.56 26.27 -34.45
N GLY A 142 -20.34 24.95 -34.31
CA GLY A 142 -19.16 24.26 -34.81
C GLY A 142 -17.99 24.21 -33.81
N SER A 143 -18.11 24.86 -32.65
CA SER A 143 -17.13 24.77 -31.56
C SER A 143 -17.56 23.73 -30.49
N PRO A 144 -16.63 23.21 -29.67
CA PRO A 144 -16.97 22.35 -28.54
C PRO A 144 -17.07 23.12 -27.21
N ILE A 145 -17.98 22.68 -26.34
CA ILE A 145 -17.87 22.87 -24.88
C ILE A 145 -16.96 21.76 -24.35
N LEU A 146 -15.78 22.12 -23.85
CA LEU A 146 -14.76 21.21 -23.35
C LEU A 146 -14.82 21.15 -21.82
N LEU A 147 -14.93 19.96 -21.28
CA LEU A 147 -14.89 19.71 -19.84
C LEU A 147 -13.63 18.90 -19.52
N LEU A 148 -12.90 19.33 -18.50
CA LEU A 148 -11.69 18.69 -18.00
C LEU A 148 -11.82 18.51 -16.50
N TRP A 149 -11.59 17.30 -15.98
CA TRP A 149 -11.65 17.06 -14.54
C TRP A 149 -10.73 15.93 -14.08
N GLY A 150 -10.49 15.90 -12.77
CA GLY A 150 -9.81 14.82 -12.06
C GLY A 150 -10.79 14.07 -11.16
N THR A 151 -10.45 12.84 -10.76
CA THR A 151 -11.29 12.01 -9.90
C THR A 151 -10.61 11.79 -8.56
N PRO A 152 -11.36 11.64 -7.45
CA PRO A 152 -10.77 11.31 -6.15
C PRO A 152 -10.04 9.96 -6.14
N ILE A 153 -10.31 9.09 -7.13
CA ILE A 153 -9.89 7.68 -7.17
C ILE A 153 -8.41 7.54 -7.59
N ALA A 154 -7.83 8.53 -8.29
CA ALA A 154 -6.46 8.44 -8.80
C ALA A 154 -5.37 8.83 -7.78
N THR A 155 -5.75 9.29 -6.58
CA THR A 155 -4.81 9.74 -5.56
C THR A 155 -5.12 9.12 -4.20
N PHE A 156 -4.23 8.28 -3.69
CA PHE A 156 -4.26 7.85 -2.29
C PHE A 156 -3.21 8.62 -1.50
N ALA A 157 -3.56 9.03 -0.28
CA ALA A 157 -2.60 9.63 0.63
C ALA A 157 -1.54 8.56 0.97
N ARG A 158 -0.27 8.86 0.71
CA ARG A 158 0.86 8.04 1.21
C ARG A 158 1.23 8.36 2.65
N ALA A 159 0.75 9.49 3.19
CA ALA A 159 0.85 9.73 4.61
C ALA A 159 0.21 8.54 5.32
N ASP A 160 0.98 7.87 6.17
CA ASP A 160 0.58 6.70 6.97
C ASP A 160 0.56 5.34 6.26
N LEU A 161 1.03 5.22 5.01
CA LEU A 161 1.32 3.90 4.45
C LEU A 161 2.65 3.37 4.98
N PRO A 162 2.70 2.18 5.61
CA PRO A 162 3.96 1.58 6.03
C PRO A 162 4.83 1.33 4.81
N VAL A 163 5.99 1.96 4.77
CA VAL A 163 7.05 1.61 3.82
C VAL A 163 7.75 0.39 4.39
N GLU A 164 7.74 -0.71 3.64
CA GLU A 164 8.49 -1.92 4.01
C GLU A 164 9.95 -1.57 4.27
N LYS A 165 10.49 -2.08 5.39
CA LYS A 165 11.87 -1.82 5.76
C LYS A 165 12.80 -2.42 4.70
N ALA A 166 13.88 -1.71 4.38
CA ALA A 166 14.93 -2.26 3.53
C ALA A 166 15.49 -3.55 4.17
N CYS A 167 15.41 -4.65 3.41
CA CYS A 167 15.87 -5.98 3.81
C CYS A 167 17.17 -6.30 3.08
N PHE A 168 18.09 -6.94 3.79
CA PHE A 168 19.31 -7.51 3.23
C PHE A 168 19.33 -9.00 3.57
N ASP A 169 19.32 -9.83 2.53
CA ASP A 169 19.41 -11.28 2.65
C ASP A 169 20.87 -11.73 2.54
N PHE A 170 21.30 -12.62 3.45
CA PHE A 170 22.63 -13.21 3.45
C PHE A 170 22.56 -14.72 3.62
N GLN A 171 23.61 -15.39 3.14
CA GLN A 171 23.85 -16.81 3.36
C GLN A 171 25.22 -16.95 4.02
N LEU A 172 25.25 -17.56 5.21
CA LEU A 172 26.51 -17.94 5.84
C LEU A 172 27.15 -19.13 5.09
N GLU A 173 28.47 -19.23 5.16
CA GLU A 173 29.23 -20.29 4.48
C GLU A 173 28.94 -21.68 5.06
N ASN A 174 28.66 -21.74 6.37
CA ASN A 174 28.44 -22.98 7.09
C ASN A 174 26.96 -23.17 7.46
N VAL A 175 26.60 -24.42 7.73
CA VAL A 175 25.31 -24.85 8.30
C VAL A 175 25.52 -25.30 9.75
N GLY A 176 24.43 -25.55 10.50
CA GLY A 176 24.54 -25.96 11.91
C GLY A 176 25.13 -24.86 12.78
N ILE A 177 24.63 -23.64 12.61
CA ILE A 177 25.10 -22.44 13.28
C ILE A 177 24.72 -22.49 14.76
N VAL A 178 25.66 -22.14 15.64
CA VAL A 178 25.42 -21.99 17.07
C VAL A 178 24.75 -20.63 17.30
N PRO A 179 23.73 -20.52 18.18
CA PRO A 179 23.12 -19.25 18.53
C PRO A 179 24.12 -18.18 18.99
N ASN A 180 23.70 -16.91 18.87
CA ASN A 180 24.52 -15.71 19.09
C ASN A 180 25.40 -15.31 17.89
N VAL A 181 24.81 -15.26 16.70
CA VAL A 181 25.44 -14.64 15.53
C VAL A 181 25.51 -13.13 15.75
N THR A 182 26.71 -12.57 15.64
CA THR A 182 26.94 -11.13 15.70
C THR A 182 27.20 -10.61 14.29
N VAL A 183 26.47 -9.56 13.90
CA VAL A 183 26.73 -8.84 12.65
C VAL A 183 27.17 -7.43 12.96
N THR A 184 28.27 -7.00 12.34
CA THR A 184 28.77 -5.62 12.44
C THR A 184 28.91 -4.97 11.08
N TRP A 185 28.69 -3.65 11.01
CA TRP A 185 28.91 -2.85 9.82
C TRP A 185 29.24 -1.39 10.17
N GLN A 186 29.82 -0.65 9.23
CA GLN A 186 30.11 0.78 9.43
C GLN A 186 28.97 1.66 8.90
N LEU A 187 28.57 2.66 9.70
CA LEU A 187 27.65 3.71 9.28
C LEU A 187 28.16 5.07 9.79
N ASN A 188 28.51 5.98 8.87
CA ASN A 188 29.05 7.31 9.20
C ASN A 188 30.24 7.28 10.16
N GLY A 189 31.17 6.33 9.97
CA GLY A 189 32.35 6.17 10.83
C GLY A 189 32.08 5.58 12.22
N THR A 190 30.87 5.10 12.48
CA THR A 190 30.52 4.39 13.71
C THR A 190 30.20 2.93 13.41
N THR A 191 30.77 2.01 14.20
CA THR A 191 30.41 0.59 14.15
C THR A 191 28.99 0.40 14.65
N LYS A 192 28.21 -0.33 13.86
CA LYS A 192 26.86 -0.77 14.14
C LYS A 192 26.86 -2.26 14.38
N THR A 193 26.05 -2.70 15.33
CA THR A 193 26.05 -4.09 15.77
C THR A 193 24.64 -4.60 15.96
N ALA A 194 24.36 -5.80 15.45
CA ALA A 194 23.18 -6.57 15.83
C ALA A 194 23.57 -7.99 16.23
N VAL A 195 22.89 -8.53 17.23
CA VAL A 195 23.15 -9.87 17.78
C VAL A 195 21.87 -10.68 17.77
N SER A 196 21.96 -11.92 17.28
CA SER A 196 20.83 -12.84 17.29
C SER A 196 20.65 -13.50 18.66
N ASN A 197 19.41 -13.65 19.11
CA ASN A 197 19.09 -14.37 20.34
C ASN A 197 18.90 -15.88 20.10
N SER A 198 18.60 -16.66 21.14
CA SER A 198 18.32 -18.10 21.01
C SER A 198 17.13 -18.45 20.09
N GLN A 199 16.25 -17.52 19.76
CA GLN A 199 15.17 -17.73 18.80
C GLN A 199 15.56 -17.36 17.37
N GLY A 200 16.81 -16.97 17.15
CA GLY A 200 17.31 -16.50 15.86
C GLY A 200 16.78 -15.14 15.47
N LYS A 201 16.39 -14.28 16.42
CA LYS A 201 15.98 -12.88 16.15
C LYS A 201 17.12 -11.92 16.45
N PHE A 202 17.43 -11.02 15.50
CA PHE A 202 18.42 -9.96 15.69
C PHE A 202 17.85 -8.79 16.50
N THR A 203 18.68 -8.25 17.38
CA THR A 203 18.43 -7.02 18.16
C THR A 203 19.66 -6.11 18.14
N GLY A 204 19.50 -4.83 18.45
CA GLY A 204 20.58 -3.82 18.41
C GLY A 204 20.32 -2.77 17.32
N ASP A 205 21.32 -2.47 16.51
CA ASP A 205 21.20 -1.51 15.41
C ASP A 205 20.41 -2.04 14.20
N ALA A 206 20.04 -3.33 14.19
CA ALA A 206 19.16 -3.95 13.22
C ALA A 206 18.17 -4.92 13.90
N SER A 207 17.02 -5.09 13.26
CA SER A 207 16.12 -6.22 13.49
C SER A 207 16.32 -7.28 12.41
N GLY A 208 15.81 -8.50 12.59
CA GLY A 208 15.96 -9.53 11.58
C GLY A 208 15.86 -10.94 12.12
N THR A 209 16.12 -11.91 11.26
CA THR A 209 16.16 -13.32 11.60
C THR A 209 17.39 -14.03 11.05
N VAL A 210 17.83 -15.08 11.74
CA VAL A 210 18.78 -16.08 11.25
C VAL A 210 18.17 -17.45 11.46
N ASN A 211 18.21 -18.31 10.45
CA ASN A 211 17.90 -19.72 10.62
C ASN A 211 19.20 -20.47 10.92
N TYR A 212 19.29 -21.07 12.11
CA TYR A 212 20.54 -21.67 12.58
C TYR A 212 20.85 -23.00 11.89
N ALA A 213 19.84 -23.72 11.39
CA ALA A 213 20.07 -24.94 10.61
C ALA A 213 20.79 -24.62 9.29
N THR A 214 20.27 -23.64 8.55
CA THR A 214 20.67 -23.37 7.15
C THR A 214 21.66 -22.21 6.98
N GLY A 215 21.83 -21.35 8.00
CA GLY A 215 22.68 -20.17 7.92
C GLY A 215 22.08 -19.00 7.11
N LYS A 216 20.78 -19.05 6.79
CA LYS A 216 20.08 -17.96 6.08
C LYS A 216 19.77 -16.82 7.03
N ILE A 217 20.10 -15.59 6.63
CA ILE A 217 19.91 -14.37 7.42
C ILE A 217 19.05 -13.37 6.64
N LYS A 218 18.08 -12.76 7.32
CA LYS A 218 17.38 -11.55 6.89
C LYS A 218 17.66 -10.43 7.88
N LEU A 219 18.26 -9.35 7.42
CA LEU A 219 18.61 -8.21 8.25
C LEU A 219 17.86 -6.95 7.80
N TYR A 220 17.27 -6.26 8.76
CA TYR A 220 16.59 -4.98 8.59
C TYR A 220 17.29 -3.93 9.45
N PRO A 221 18.34 -3.27 8.93
CA PRO A 221 19.01 -2.16 9.62
C PRO A 221 18.03 -1.05 9.98
N THR A 222 18.16 -0.49 11.19
CA THR A 222 17.31 0.60 11.66
C THR A 222 17.52 1.88 10.84
N LYS A 223 18.75 2.06 10.34
CA LYS A 223 19.12 3.12 9.39
C LYS A 223 19.72 2.46 8.15
N LEU A 224 19.33 2.96 6.98
CA LEU A 224 19.79 2.44 5.71
C LEU A 224 21.33 2.57 5.62
N PRO A 225 22.07 1.47 5.41
CA PRO A 225 23.50 1.50 5.16
C PRO A 225 23.83 2.26 3.87
N HIS A 226 25.06 2.74 3.75
CA HIS A 226 25.54 3.34 2.51
C HIS A 226 25.71 2.27 1.42
N LYS A 227 25.75 2.72 0.17
CA LYS A 227 26.13 1.83 -0.94
C LYS A 227 27.51 1.22 -0.64
N ASN A 228 27.65 -0.08 -0.89
CA ASN A 228 28.86 -0.87 -0.66
C ASN A 228 29.25 -1.03 0.83
N THR A 229 28.35 -0.82 1.79
CA THR A 229 28.61 -1.21 3.19
C THR A 229 28.91 -2.71 3.26
N GLN A 230 30.01 -3.07 3.92
CA GLN A 230 30.37 -4.44 4.23
C GLN A 230 29.76 -4.85 5.57
N PHE A 231 29.11 -6.02 5.57
CA PHE A 231 28.62 -6.68 6.78
C PHE A 231 29.59 -7.79 7.16
N VAL A 232 30.04 -7.79 8.41
CA VAL A 232 30.93 -8.80 8.96
C VAL A 232 30.12 -9.65 9.93
N PHE A 233 30.13 -10.97 9.72
CA PHE A 233 29.41 -11.94 10.55
C PHE A 233 30.40 -12.73 11.39
N GLU A 234 30.20 -12.73 12.70
CA GLU A 234 30.94 -13.53 13.67
C GLU A 234 29.99 -14.56 14.28
N TYR A 235 30.34 -15.84 14.14
CA TYR A 235 29.50 -16.95 14.57
C TYR A 235 30.32 -18.23 14.76
N ASN A 236 29.78 -19.14 15.57
CA ASN A 236 30.28 -20.51 15.71
C ASN A 236 29.35 -21.47 14.96
N TYR A 237 29.87 -22.63 14.57
CA TYR A 237 29.10 -23.68 13.89
C TYR A 237 29.55 -25.05 14.40
N GLY A 238 28.69 -26.05 14.22
CA GLY A 238 28.96 -27.44 14.57
C GLY A 238 28.37 -28.40 13.55
N THR A 239 28.65 -29.69 13.70
CA THR A 239 28.09 -30.72 12.82
C THR A 239 26.58 -30.82 13.02
N ALA A 240 25.82 -30.69 11.93
CA ALA A 240 24.39 -30.94 11.96
C ALA A 240 24.10 -32.39 12.33
N LEU A 241 23.10 -32.61 13.19
CA LEU A 241 22.65 -33.93 13.58
C LEU A 241 21.46 -34.35 12.71
N GLU A 242 21.51 -35.56 12.18
CA GLU A 242 20.45 -36.12 11.35
C GLU A 242 19.74 -37.26 12.08
N GLN A 243 18.42 -37.35 11.87
CA GLN A 243 17.60 -38.45 12.36
C GLN A 243 16.56 -38.80 11.29
N THR A 244 16.41 -40.10 11.04
CA THR A 244 15.30 -40.62 10.23
C THR A 244 14.34 -41.39 11.12
N THR A 245 13.08 -40.97 11.14
CA THR A 245 12.00 -41.72 11.81
C THR A 245 11.15 -42.40 10.74
N VAL A 246 11.00 -43.72 10.86
CA VAL A 246 10.25 -44.55 9.91
C VAL A 246 8.92 -45.01 10.49
N ALA A 247 7.98 -45.40 9.62
CA ALA A 247 6.70 -46.02 9.98
C ALA A 247 5.78 -45.16 10.88
N ILE A 248 5.82 -43.83 10.75
CA ILE A 248 4.83 -42.96 11.38
C ILE A 248 3.54 -43.03 10.58
N LEU A 249 2.48 -43.58 11.18
CA LEU A 249 1.15 -43.59 10.57
C LEU A 249 0.41 -42.29 10.93
N PRO A 250 -0.27 -41.65 9.95
CA PRO A 250 -1.14 -40.51 10.25
C PRO A 250 -2.33 -40.95 11.10
N ASP A 251 -2.77 -40.07 12.00
CA ASP A 251 -4.01 -40.28 12.74
C ASP A 251 -5.27 -40.04 11.87
N ALA A 252 -6.45 -40.16 12.49
CA ALA A 252 -7.73 -39.94 11.80
C ALA A 252 -7.92 -38.53 11.23
N GLN A 253 -7.07 -37.57 11.61
CA GLN A 253 -7.04 -36.19 11.11
C GLN A 253 -5.86 -35.93 10.16
N GLN A 254 -5.21 -36.99 9.65
CA GLN A 254 -4.03 -36.91 8.77
C GLN A 254 -2.81 -36.23 9.43
N LYS A 255 -2.69 -36.33 10.75
CA LYS A 255 -1.59 -35.72 11.49
C LYS A 255 -0.54 -36.76 11.85
N LEU A 256 0.72 -36.40 11.60
CA LEU A 256 1.88 -37.18 12.01
C LEU A 256 2.41 -36.63 13.34
N SER A 257 2.64 -37.52 14.30
CA SER A 257 3.23 -37.17 15.60
C SER A 257 4.51 -37.98 15.83
N PHE A 258 5.59 -37.30 16.17
CA PHE A 258 6.90 -37.89 16.43
C PHE A 258 7.75 -36.96 17.29
N SER A 259 8.92 -37.43 17.76
CA SER A 259 9.88 -36.59 18.48
C SER A 259 11.23 -36.58 17.77
N ILE A 260 11.87 -35.41 17.78
CA ILE A 260 13.24 -35.21 17.32
C ILE A 260 14.20 -35.40 18.50
N GLY A 261 15.31 -36.10 18.27
CA GLY A 261 16.30 -36.43 19.29
C GLY A 261 15.80 -37.44 20.32
N THR A 262 16.56 -37.57 21.40
CA THR A 262 16.27 -38.51 22.50
C THR A 262 15.53 -37.83 23.67
N GLY A 263 14.78 -36.75 23.41
CA GLY A 263 14.08 -35.96 24.43
C GLY A 263 14.94 -34.89 25.13
N ILE A 264 16.09 -34.53 24.55
CA ILE A 264 16.87 -33.35 24.96
C ILE A 264 16.23 -32.11 24.34
N ALA A 265 16.35 -30.97 25.03
CA ALA A 265 15.89 -29.68 24.53
C ALA A 265 16.53 -29.37 23.17
N ILE A 266 15.69 -29.19 22.16
CA ILE A 266 16.05 -28.76 20.82
C ILE A 266 16.25 -27.25 20.83
N GLN A 267 17.32 -26.79 20.20
CA GLN A 267 17.58 -25.36 20.05
C GLN A 267 16.50 -24.73 19.15
N PRO A 268 15.82 -23.65 19.57
CA PRO A 268 14.88 -22.96 18.70
C PRO A 268 15.55 -22.42 17.42
N ASN A 269 14.83 -22.49 16.29
CA ASN A 269 15.23 -22.08 14.95
C ASN A 269 16.40 -22.89 14.38
N SER A 270 16.48 -24.18 14.70
CA SER A 270 17.57 -25.09 14.30
C SER A 270 17.10 -26.40 13.66
N VAL A 271 15.81 -26.51 13.33
CA VAL A 271 15.20 -27.73 12.80
C VAL A 271 14.82 -27.55 11.33
N GLU A 272 15.19 -28.54 10.52
CA GLU A 272 14.65 -28.75 9.18
C GLU A 272 14.10 -30.19 9.08
N LEU A 273 12.96 -30.34 8.42
CA LEU A 273 12.28 -31.61 8.20
C LEU A 273 12.03 -31.81 6.72
N SER A 274 12.32 -33.02 6.22
CA SER A 274 11.92 -33.46 4.88
C SER A 274 10.91 -34.59 5.01
N ILE A 275 9.65 -34.31 4.70
CA ILE A 275 8.55 -35.26 4.90
C ILE A 275 8.03 -35.74 3.55
N PRO A 276 8.16 -37.04 3.22
CA PRO A 276 7.61 -37.57 1.98
C PRO A 276 6.08 -37.51 1.97
N VAL A 277 5.51 -37.12 0.84
CA VAL A 277 4.06 -37.05 0.62
C VAL A 277 3.70 -37.71 -0.71
N SER A 278 2.50 -38.29 -0.77
CA SER A 278 1.91 -38.85 -1.98
C SER A 278 0.44 -38.47 -2.11
N ASP A 279 -0.08 -38.56 -3.33
CA ASP A 279 -1.52 -38.49 -3.55
C ASP A 279 -2.22 -39.80 -3.16
N MET A 280 -3.56 -39.79 -3.16
CA MET A 280 -4.36 -40.94 -2.70
C MET A 280 -4.12 -42.23 -3.51
N LEU A 281 -3.67 -42.13 -4.76
CA LEU A 281 -3.38 -43.26 -5.62
C LEU A 281 -1.89 -43.66 -5.64
N ASN A 282 -1.05 -42.93 -4.90
CA ASN A 282 0.41 -43.05 -4.93
C ASN A 282 1.03 -42.89 -6.33
N GLU A 283 0.34 -42.22 -7.25
CA GLU A 283 0.83 -41.92 -8.60
C GLU A 283 1.80 -40.74 -8.60
N TYR A 284 1.61 -39.79 -7.68
CA TYR A 284 2.43 -38.60 -7.56
C TYR A 284 3.04 -38.50 -6.18
N THR A 285 4.37 -38.59 -6.13
CA THR A 285 5.15 -38.44 -4.89
C THR A 285 5.96 -37.15 -4.87
N GLY A 286 6.32 -36.71 -3.67
CA GLY A 286 7.15 -35.55 -3.42
C GLY A 286 7.64 -35.51 -1.97
N SER A 287 8.29 -34.42 -1.60
CA SER A 287 8.67 -34.12 -0.21
C SER A 287 8.25 -32.69 0.14
N VAL A 288 7.77 -32.52 1.37
CA VAL A 288 7.54 -31.22 1.99
C VAL A 288 8.74 -30.91 2.87
N LEU A 289 9.43 -29.81 2.57
CA LEU A 289 10.46 -29.26 3.44
C LEU A 289 9.82 -28.28 4.42
N LEU A 290 9.95 -28.55 5.72
CA LEU A 290 9.53 -27.65 6.79
C LEU A 290 10.75 -27.19 7.59
N HIS A 291 10.72 -25.95 8.08
CA HIS A 291 11.67 -25.44 9.05
C HIS A 291 10.92 -24.87 10.26
N ASP A 292 11.57 -24.84 11.42
CA ASP A 292 10.96 -24.27 12.61
C ASP A 292 11.07 -22.72 12.64
N VAL A 293 9.99 -22.09 13.08
CA VAL A 293 9.92 -20.66 13.38
C VAL A 293 9.47 -20.54 14.84
N PRO A 294 10.36 -20.10 15.76
CA PRO A 294 10.01 -19.96 17.16
C PRO A 294 8.91 -18.94 17.40
N LEU A 295 7.88 -19.34 18.15
CA LEU A 295 6.87 -18.42 18.70
C LEU A 295 7.37 -17.82 20.02
N ASN A 296 7.95 -18.66 20.87
CA ASN A 296 8.61 -18.32 22.13
C ASN A 296 9.83 -19.25 22.34
N ALA A 297 10.37 -19.35 23.55
CA ALA A 297 11.53 -20.20 23.83
C ALA A 297 11.14 -21.68 23.97
N GLU A 298 9.86 -21.96 24.17
CA GLU A 298 9.33 -23.28 24.49
C GLU A 298 8.70 -23.98 23.27
N THR A 299 8.15 -23.21 22.34
CA THR A 299 7.33 -23.70 21.21
C THR A 299 7.60 -22.94 19.92
N GLY A 300 7.42 -23.65 18.80
CA GLY A 300 7.57 -23.11 17.45
C GLY A 300 6.53 -23.66 16.48
N SER A 301 6.37 -22.97 15.36
CA SER A 301 5.61 -23.44 14.19
C SER A 301 6.56 -24.12 13.21
N LEU A 302 6.11 -25.17 12.54
CA LEU A 302 6.82 -25.79 11.42
C LEU A 302 6.20 -25.26 10.12
N VAL A 303 6.99 -24.56 9.32
CA VAL A 303 6.54 -23.79 8.15
C VAL A 303 7.24 -24.24 6.88
N ASP A 304 6.52 -24.21 5.76
CA ASP A 304 7.09 -24.46 4.45
C ASP A 304 7.82 -23.23 3.88
N SER A 305 8.45 -23.39 2.72
CA SER A 305 9.15 -22.30 2.03
C SER A 305 8.25 -21.13 1.58
N ALA A 306 6.94 -21.34 1.48
CA ALA A 306 5.96 -20.32 1.15
C ALA A 306 5.41 -19.60 2.41
N GLY A 307 5.82 -20.04 3.61
CA GLY A 307 5.39 -19.49 4.89
C GLY A 307 4.08 -20.09 5.41
N ASN A 308 3.56 -21.16 4.80
CA ASN A 308 2.38 -21.83 5.33
C ASN A 308 2.77 -22.65 6.56
N ILE A 309 2.01 -22.50 7.64
CA ILE A 309 2.19 -23.30 8.86
C ILE A 309 1.58 -24.68 8.64
N GLN A 310 2.40 -25.72 8.77
CA GLN A 310 1.98 -27.11 8.58
C GLN A 310 2.24 -27.97 9.84
N GLY A 311 2.63 -27.37 10.95
CA GLY A 311 2.77 -28.08 12.21
C GLY A 311 3.33 -27.24 13.35
N THR A 312 3.66 -27.92 14.44
CA THR A 312 4.18 -27.35 15.67
C THR A 312 5.31 -28.21 16.23
N ILE A 313 6.23 -27.57 16.96
CA ILE A 313 7.29 -28.22 17.73
C ILE A 313 7.31 -27.69 19.17
N THR A 314 7.53 -28.59 20.14
CA THR A 314 7.87 -28.26 21.52
C THR A 314 9.36 -28.47 21.73
N TYR A 315 10.11 -27.41 21.99
CA TYR A 315 11.57 -27.45 22.02
C TYR A 315 12.10 -28.28 23.18
N ALA A 316 11.49 -28.21 24.37
CA ALA A 316 11.96 -28.96 25.53
C ALA A 316 11.99 -30.48 25.36
N THR A 317 11.12 -31.02 24.50
CA THR A 317 10.96 -32.47 24.29
C THR A 317 11.26 -32.93 22.86
N GLY A 318 11.40 -31.99 21.92
CA GLY A 318 11.47 -32.26 20.49
C GLY A 318 10.16 -32.80 19.89
N ALA A 319 9.06 -32.77 20.64
CA ALA A 319 7.78 -33.30 20.17
C ALA A 319 7.22 -32.46 19.01
N CYS A 320 6.95 -33.12 17.90
CA CYS A 320 6.47 -32.54 16.66
C CYS A 320 5.10 -33.10 16.29
N GLN A 321 4.28 -32.22 15.72
CA GLN A 321 2.93 -32.51 15.24
C GLN A 321 2.73 -31.80 13.91
N VAL A 322 2.60 -32.55 12.81
CA VAL A 322 2.58 -32.00 11.45
C VAL A 322 1.46 -32.58 10.59
N THR A 323 0.94 -31.78 9.67
CA THR A 323 -0.01 -32.18 8.62
C THR A 323 0.58 -31.72 7.27
N PRO A 324 1.58 -32.46 6.74
CA PRO A 324 2.34 -32.03 5.57
C PRO A 324 1.45 -32.05 4.33
N SER A 325 1.48 -30.97 3.56
CA SER A 325 0.72 -30.83 2.33
C SER A 325 1.54 -30.06 1.28
N ALA A 326 1.46 -30.52 0.04
CA ALA A 326 2.06 -29.86 -1.11
C ALA A 326 1.10 -29.88 -2.29
N VAL A 327 1.12 -28.79 -3.06
CA VAL A 327 0.43 -28.72 -4.35
C VAL A 327 1.47 -28.81 -5.46
N LYS A 328 1.36 -29.84 -6.31
CA LYS A 328 2.23 -30.03 -7.47
C LYS A 328 1.42 -29.93 -8.75
N ARG A 329 1.93 -29.19 -9.74
CA ARG A 329 1.39 -29.19 -11.11
C ARG A 329 2.21 -30.12 -11.97
N VAL A 330 1.54 -31.05 -12.65
CA VAL A 330 2.19 -32.02 -13.56
C VAL A 330 1.59 -31.85 -14.94
N PHE A 331 2.43 -31.67 -15.95
CA PHE A 331 2.01 -31.66 -17.35
C PHE A 331 2.01 -33.10 -17.88
N LYS A 332 0.85 -33.59 -18.29
CA LYS A 332 0.72 -34.91 -18.93
C LYS A 332 0.63 -34.71 -20.43
N GLN A 333 1.64 -35.18 -21.17
CA GLN A 333 1.57 -35.20 -22.62
C GLN A 333 0.60 -36.31 -23.07
N ILE A 334 -0.43 -35.94 -23.82
CA ILE A 334 -1.40 -36.87 -24.39
C ILE A 334 -1.03 -37.02 -25.87
N TYR A 335 -0.60 -38.21 -26.27
CA TYR A 335 -0.34 -38.55 -27.66
C TYR A 335 -1.58 -39.20 -28.26
N THR A 336 -1.99 -38.74 -29.44
CA THR A 336 -3.01 -39.41 -30.25
C THR A 336 -2.30 -40.25 -31.31
N PRO A 337 -2.37 -41.60 -31.26
CA PRO A 337 -1.75 -42.42 -32.28
C PRO A 337 -2.44 -42.20 -33.64
N MET A 338 -1.65 -41.91 -34.67
CA MET A 338 -2.10 -41.79 -36.05
C MET A 338 -1.44 -42.90 -36.88
N THR A 339 -2.26 -43.71 -37.54
CA THR A 339 -1.78 -44.72 -38.50
C THR A 339 -2.04 -44.19 -39.90
N ILE A 340 -0.98 -44.07 -40.71
CA ILE A 340 -1.07 -43.68 -42.13
C ILE A 340 -0.74 -44.92 -42.95
N TYR A 341 -1.65 -45.30 -43.84
CA TYR A 341 -1.38 -46.31 -44.85
C TYR A 341 -0.91 -45.60 -46.12
N SER A 342 0.27 -45.96 -46.61
CA SER A 342 0.81 -45.50 -47.89
C SER A 342 1.16 -46.73 -48.73
N ALA A 343 0.75 -46.71 -49.99
CA ALA A 343 1.19 -47.68 -50.99
C ALA A 343 2.23 -47.00 -51.89
N ALA A 344 3.23 -47.78 -52.33
CA ALA A 344 4.24 -47.33 -53.29
C ALA A 344 3.64 -47.10 -54.68
#